data_AF-A0A9W6KD82-F1
#
_entry.id   AF-A0A9W6KD82-F1
#
_cell.length_a   1.000
_cell.length_b   1.000
_cell.length_c   1.000
_cell.angle_alpha   90.00
_cell.angle_beta   90.00
_cell.angle_gamma   90.00
#
_symmetry.space_group_name_H-M   'P 1'
#
loop_
_entity.id
_entity.type
_entity.pdbx_description
1 polymer ?
#
loop_
_entity_poly.entity_id
_entity_poly.type
_entity_poly.pdbx_seq_one_letter_code
_entity_poly.pdbx_strand_id
1 'polypeptide(L)'
;MFPFGVCWWAKACGHLRADFHPDDMILLLMANAGVVAATAGIAPHAWQRIVEYLLQAFTTEHARELPAPPQRGALLRAMHRSQQTAC
;
A
#
# COMPACT_ATOMS: atom_id res chain seq x y z
N MET A 1 23.44 -10.61 2.18
CA MET A 1 23.05 -11.94 1.67
C MET A 1 21.81 -12.39 2.44
N PHE A 2 20.54 -12.16 2.11
CA PHE A 2 19.78 -11.51 1.02
C PHE A 2 18.39 -11.15 1.61
N PRO A 3 17.96 -9.87 1.70
CA PRO A 3 16.54 -9.54 1.93
C PRO A 3 15.78 -9.12 0.65
N PHE A 4 16.44 -9.01 -0.51
CA PHE A 4 15.86 -8.40 -1.73
C PHE A 4 15.46 -9.39 -2.84
N GLY A 5 15.51 -10.69 -2.58
CA GLY A 5 15.38 -11.74 -3.61
C GLY A 5 14.07 -11.67 -4.40
N VAL A 6 12.93 -11.44 -3.74
CA VAL A 6 11.60 -11.41 -4.39
C VAL A 6 11.44 -10.20 -5.31
N CYS A 7 11.84 -9.01 -4.85
CA CYS A 7 11.78 -7.80 -5.68
C CYS A 7 12.72 -7.89 -6.88
N TRP A 8 13.93 -8.44 -6.67
CA TRP A 8 14.88 -8.62 -7.75
C TRP A 8 14.37 -9.64 -8.79
N TRP A 9 13.75 -10.73 -8.34
CA TRP A 9 13.14 -11.72 -9.24
C TRP A 9 11.95 -11.17 -10.00
N ALA A 10 11.05 -10.42 -9.34
CA ALA A 10 9.93 -9.75 -9.99
C ALA A 10 10.39 -8.71 -11.03
N LYS A 11 11.48 -7.98 -10.75
CA LYS A 11 12.11 -7.08 -11.71
C LYS A 11 12.75 -7.83 -12.88
N ALA A 12 13.47 -8.92 -12.61
CA ALA A 12 14.08 -9.77 -13.64
C ALA A 12 13.06 -10.42 -14.57
N CYS A 13 11.85 -10.71 -14.08
CA CYS A 13 10.73 -11.22 -14.87
C CYS A 13 9.93 -10.13 -15.59
N GLY A 14 10.32 -8.86 -15.49
CA GLY A 14 9.68 -7.75 -16.22
C GLY A 14 8.30 -7.33 -15.70
N HIS A 15 7.89 -7.82 -14.52
CA HIS A 15 6.57 -7.49 -13.94
C HIS A 15 6.59 -6.17 -13.15
N LEU A 16 7.78 -5.65 -12.83
CA LEU A 16 7.97 -4.37 -12.15
C LEU A 16 8.53 -3.32 -13.10
N ARG A 17 8.18 -2.06 -12.85
CA ARG A 17 8.72 -0.91 -13.60
C ARG A 17 10.24 -0.87 -13.56
N ALA A 18 10.83 -0.32 -14.62
CA ALA A 18 12.29 -0.23 -14.75
C ALA A 18 12.94 0.64 -13.65
N ASP A 19 12.22 1.68 -13.22
CA ASP A 19 12.64 2.64 -12.19
C ASP A 19 12.40 2.15 -10.75
N PHE A 20 11.80 0.97 -10.55
CA PHE A 20 11.60 0.40 -9.21
C PHE A 20 12.93 0.16 -8.50
N HIS A 21 13.08 0.74 -7.30
CA HIS A 21 14.21 0.52 -6.41
C HIS A 21 13.77 -0.36 -5.23
N PRO A 22 14.60 -1.32 -4.76
CA PRO A 22 14.23 -2.16 -3.61
C PRO A 22 13.88 -1.38 -2.34
N ASP A 23 14.44 -0.19 -2.13
CA ASP A 23 14.12 0.67 -0.99
C ASP A 23 12.71 1.25 -1.06
N ASP A 24 12.10 1.33 -2.25
CA ASP A 24 10.70 1.76 -2.40
C ASP A 24 9.77 0.79 -1.64
N MET A 25 10.14 -0.48 -1.51
CA MET A 25 9.40 -1.45 -0.71
C MET A 25 9.28 -1.02 0.76
N ILE A 26 10.30 -0.38 1.31
CA ILE A 26 10.28 0.11 2.69
C ILE A 26 9.25 1.23 2.82
N LEU A 27 9.26 2.19 1.89
CA LEU A 27 8.29 3.30 1.84
C LEU A 27 6.85 2.77 1.71
N LEU A 28 6.66 1.72 0.89
CA LEU A 28 5.37 1.06 0.67
C LEU A 28 4.84 0.42 1.94
N LEU A 29 5.70 -0.32 2.64
CA LEU A 29 5.35 -0.99 3.90
C LEU A 29 5.02 0.04 4.99
N MET A 30 5.76 1.15 5.06
CA MET A 30 5.46 2.25 5.98
C MET A 30 4.09 2.88 5.68
N ALA A 31 3.79 3.16 4.41
CA ALA A 31 2.50 3.71 4.01
C ALA A 31 1.34 2.75 4.35
N ASN A 32 1.48 1.46 4.02
CA ASN A 32 0.46 0.45 4.36
C ASN A 32 0.26 0.31 5.87
N ALA A 33 1.34 0.29 6.65
CA ALA A 33 1.27 0.24 8.11
C ALA A 33 0.52 1.44 8.71
N GLY A 34 0.74 2.65 8.17
CA GLY A 34 0.00 3.84 8.57
C GLY A 34 -1.51 3.73 8.32
N VAL A 35 -1.91 3.17 7.16
CA VAL A 35 -3.33 2.92 6.86
C VAL A 35 -3.92 1.90 7.82
N VAL A 36 -3.25 0.75 8.01
CA VAL A 36 -3.72 -0.30 8.94
C VAL A 36 -3.90 0.25 10.35
N ALA A 37 -2.93 1.01 10.86
CA ALA A 37 -3.01 1.61 12.19
C ALA A 37 -4.18 2.60 12.31
N ALA A 38 -4.39 3.45 11.32
CA ALA A 38 -5.47 4.44 11.34
C ALA A 38 -6.87 3.80 11.23
N THR A 39 -7.01 2.69 10.49
CA THR A 39 -8.33 2.13 10.13
C THR A 39 -8.73 0.86 10.87
N ALA A 40 -7.83 0.23 11.66
CA ALA A 40 -8.04 -1.08 12.29
C ALA A 40 -9.42 -1.27 12.96
N GLY A 41 -9.94 -0.24 13.65
CA GLY A 41 -11.22 -0.30 14.37
C GLY A 41 -12.43 0.34 13.67
N ILE A 42 -12.31 0.86 12.44
CA ILE A 42 -13.45 1.47 11.70
C ILE A 42 -13.61 0.89 10.31
N ALA A 43 -12.52 0.70 9.60
CA ALA A 43 -12.48 0.19 8.23
C ALA A 43 -11.38 -0.86 8.12
N PRO A 44 -11.59 -2.07 8.69
CA PRO A 44 -10.57 -3.11 8.78
C PRO A 44 -10.13 -3.66 7.42
N HIS A 45 -10.89 -3.41 6.35
CA HIS A 45 -10.57 -3.84 4.99
C HIS A 45 -9.96 -2.73 4.12
N ALA A 46 -9.75 -1.52 4.66
CA ALA A 46 -9.20 -0.40 3.89
C ALA A 46 -7.79 -0.69 3.33
N TRP A 47 -7.01 -1.53 4.02
CA TRP A 47 -5.67 -1.94 3.59
C TRP A 47 -5.68 -2.64 2.21
N GLN A 48 -6.75 -3.37 1.87
CA GLN A 48 -6.83 -4.14 0.62
C GLN A 48 -6.77 -3.20 -0.58
N ARG A 49 -7.52 -2.09 -0.52
CA ARG A 49 -7.57 -1.12 -1.62
C ARG A 49 -6.26 -0.35 -1.78
N ILE A 50 -5.57 -0.01 -0.68
CA ILE A 50 -4.26 0.67 -0.78
C ILE A 50 -3.17 -0.29 -1.28
N VAL A 51 -3.15 -1.55 -0.83
CA VAL A 51 -2.18 -2.55 -1.33
C VAL A 51 -2.35 -2.74 -2.83
N GLU A 52 -3.58 -2.83 -3.34
CA GLU A 52 -3.80 -2.92 -4.79
C GLU A 52 -3.33 -1.66 -5.53
N TYR A 53 -3.59 -0.45 -5.01
CA TYR A 53 -3.04 0.77 -5.61
C TYR A 53 -1.50 0.76 -5.64
N LEU A 54 -0.85 0.35 -4.55
CA LEU A 54 0.61 0.28 -4.48
C LEU A 54 1.14 -0.74 -5.49
N LEU A 55 0.58 -1.94 -5.55
CA LEU A 55 0.98 -2.96 -6.54
C LEU A 55 0.78 -2.46 -7.98
N GLN A 56 -0.36 -1.84 -8.27
CA GLN A 56 -0.62 -1.28 -9.60
C GLN A 56 0.33 -0.12 -9.96
N ALA A 57 0.81 0.65 -8.98
CA ALA A 57 1.75 1.75 -9.23
C ALA A 57 3.15 1.29 -9.65
N PHE A 58 3.57 0.09 -9.22
CA PHE A 58 4.92 -0.44 -9.48
C PHE A 58 4.95 -1.59 -10.49
N THR A 59 3.79 -2.09 -10.91
CA THR A 59 3.72 -3.11 -11.97
C THR A 59 3.72 -2.48 -13.36
N THR A 60 4.17 -3.24 -14.34
CA THR A 60 4.12 -2.89 -15.77
C THR A 60 2.77 -3.24 -16.41
N GLU A 61 1.91 -3.94 -15.69
CA GLU A 61 0.59 -4.38 -16.13
C GLU A 61 -0.43 -3.24 -16.10
N HIS A 62 -1.51 -3.39 -16.88
CA HIS A 62 -2.62 -2.45 -16.86
C HIS A 62 -3.35 -2.48 -15.50
N ALA A 63 -3.89 -1.32 -15.11
CA ALA A 63 -4.68 -1.18 -13.89
C ALA A 63 -5.79 -2.25 -13.82
N ARG A 64 -5.79 -3.02 -12.73
CA ARG A 64 -6.80 -4.04 -12.44
C ARG A 64 -7.94 -3.42 -11.64
N GLU A 65 -9.10 -4.07 -11.63
CA GLU A 65 -10.23 -3.62 -10.82
C GLU A 65 -9.85 -3.58 -9.33
N LEU A 66 -10.23 -2.49 -8.67
CA LEU A 66 -9.90 -2.26 -7.27
C LEU A 66 -11.02 -2.75 -6.36
N PRO A 67 -10.71 -3.31 -5.18
CA PRO A 67 -11.70 -3.65 -4.16
C PRO A 67 -12.58 -2.44 -3.81
N ALA A 68 -13.86 -2.67 -3.51
CA ALA A 68 -14.81 -1.59 -3.23
C ALA A 68 -14.26 -0.57 -2.21
N PRO A 69 -14.47 0.75 -2.44
CA PRO A 69 -13.94 1.74 -1.53
C PRO A 69 -14.57 1.61 -0.14
N PRO A 70 -13.80 1.81 0.94
CA PRO A 70 -14.37 1.93 2.27
C PRO A 70 -15.36 3.09 2.34
N GLN A 71 -16.31 3.02 3.28
CA GLN A 71 -17.28 4.10 3.46
C GLN A 71 -16.55 5.43 3.77
N ARG A 72 -16.89 6.48 3.01
CA ARG A 72 -16.26 7.82 3.15
C ARG A 72 -16.25 8.34 4.59
N GLY A 73 -17.37 8.21 5.32
CA GLY A 73 -17.46 8.65 6.71
C GLY A 73 -16.52 7.90 7.66
N ALA A 74 -16.27 6.61 7.42
CA ALA A 74 -15.33 5.83 8.20
C ALA A 74 -13.88 6.30 7.97
N LEU A 75 -13.50 6.58 6.72
CA LEU A 75 -12.17 7.09 6.38
C LEU A 75 -11.91 8.47 6.98
N LEU A 76 -12.87 9.39 6.88
CA LEU A 76 -12.72 10.73 7.47
C LEU A 76 -12.55 10.68 8.99
N ARG A 77 -13.30 9.82 9.68
CA ARG A 77 -13.12 9.60 11.13
C ARG A 77 -11.75 9.01 11.46
N ALA A 78 -11.27 8.03 10.69
CA ALA A 78 -9.95 7.44 10.89
C ALA A 78 -8.84 8.50 10.74
N MET A 79 -8.91 9.31 9.67
CA MET A 79 -7.96 10.39 9.39
C MET A 79 -7.89 11.43 10.51
N HIS A 80 -9.05 11.85 11.03
CA HIS A 80 -9.09 12.84 12.12
C HIS A 80 -8.45 12.29 13.40
N ARG A 81 -8.68 11.01 13.74
CA ARG A 81 -8.08 10.39 14.93
C ARG A 81 -6.57 10.19 14.81
N SER A 82 -6.08 9.81 13.64
CA SER A 82 -4.63 9.63 13.44
C SER A 82 -3.84 10.94 13.59
N GLN A 83 -4.44 12.07 13.24
CA GLN A 83 -3.82 13.39 13.42
C GLN A 83 -3.77 13.81 14.90
N GLN A 84 -4.76 13.40 15.69
CA GLN A 84 -4.81 13.70 17.12
C GLN A 84 -3.77 12.91 17.93
N THR A 85 -3.48 11.66 17.53
CA THR A 85 -2.47 10.82 18.19
C THR A 85 -1.03 11.20 17.87
N ALA A 86 -0.82 12.08 16.90
CA ALA A 86 0.51 12.54 16.48
C ALA A 86 0.98 13.81 17.23
N CYS A 87 0.10 14.44 18.02
CA CYS A 87 0.40 15.59 18.88
C CYS A 87 0.60 15.12 20.32
#